data_AF-A0AA88DKD3-F1
#
_entry.id   AF-A0AA88DKD3-F1
#
_cell.length_a   1.000
_cell.length_b   1.000
_cell.length_c   1.000
_cell.angle_alpha   90.00
_cell.angle_beta   90.00
_cell.angle_gamma   90.00
#
_symmetry.space_group_name_H-M   'P 1'
#
loop_
_entity.id
_entity.type
_entity.pdbx_description
1 polymer ?
#
loop_
_entity_poly.entity_id
_entity_poly.type
_entity_poly.pdbx_seq_one_letter_code
_entity_poly.pdbx_strand_id
1 'polypeptide(L)'
;MTAITEMAHDACVPSIPPVWQRHLLNARNPLCITRHIALCSLGLPKFLPFGEWFQFTNKSGISSFELLAAFLWRCRTIALHLNPEEGVHVVVNVNKRSKFKPLLPRGYYGNAIAFATARTTAGKLCSNPLVYAIGLVKRAKGNVTEEYMRSLADLINSRGSVLCRVRSKACRVRRGGIRVGKAGL
;
A
#
# COMPACT_ATOMS: atom_id res chain seq x y z
N MET A 1 16.56 0.57 4.81
CA MET A 1 17.32 -0.13 3.75
C MET A 1 18.41 0.84 3.37
N THR A 2 19.68 0.47 3.51
CA THR A 2 20.79 1.41 3.29
C THR A 2 21.49 1.15 1.96
N ALA A 3 21.43 -0.08 1.42
CA ALA A 3 22.10 -0.43 0.17
C ALA A 3 21.73 0.49 -1.03
N ILE A 4 20.45 0.80 -1.25
CA ILE A 4 20.05 1.69 -2.35
C ILE A 4 20.57 3.11 -2.12
N THR A 5 20.46 3.61 -0.88
CA THR A 5 20.96 4.93 -0.49
C THR A 5 22.48 5.01 -0.63
N GLU A 6 23.22 3.98 -0.20
CA GLU A 6 24.68 3.86 -0.33
C GLU A 6 25.10 3.89 -1.81
N MET A 7 24.43 3.10 -2.66
CA MET A 7 24.70 3.07 -4.10
C MET A 7 24.34 4.41 -4.78
N ALA A 8 23.29 5.10 -4.30
CA ALA A 8 22.92 6.43 -4.78
C ALA A 8 23.93 7.51 -4.35
N HIS A 9 24.74 7.24 -3.33
CA HIS A 9 25.89 8.03 -2.93
C HIS A 9 27.20 7.50 -3.54
N ASP A 10 27.12 6.79 -4.68
CA ASP A 10 28.24 6.25 -5.45
C ASP A 10 29.13 5.24 -4.70
N ALA A 11 28.59 4.55 -3.69
CA ALA A 11 29.29 3.42 -3.10
C ALA A 11 29.52 2.31 -4.13
N CYS A 12 30.74 1.77 -4.21
CA CYS A 12 31.07 0.69 -5.14
C CYS A 12 30.43 -0.66 -4.76
N VAL A 13 30.14 -0.87 -3.47
CA VAL A 13 29.52 -2.09 -2.96
C VAL A 13 28.64 -1.76 -1.76
N PRO A 14 27.44 -2.36 -1.62
CA PRO A 14 26.64 -2.16 -0.42
C PRO A 14 27.31 -2.81 0.78
N SER A 15 27.23 -2.15 1.92
CA SER A 15 27.77 -2.62 3.20
C SER A 15 27.16 -3.94 3.66
N ILE A 16 25.96 -4.28 3.15
CA ILE A 16 25.28 -5.55 3.39
C ILE A 16 25.16 -6.27 2.04
N PRO A 17 25.81 -7.44 1.84
CA PRO A 17 25.74 -8.16 0.59
C PRO A 17 24.33 -8.71 0.33
N PRO A 18 23.89 -8.75 -0.95
CA PRO A 18 22.59 -9.29 -1.31
C PRO A 18 22.52 -10.80 -1.07
N VAL A 19 21.44 -11.26 -0.43
CA VAL A 19 21.13 -12.67 -0.19
C VAL A 19 19.95 -13.08 -1.05
N TRP A 20 20.20 -13.97 -2.01
CA TRP A 20 19.24 -14.41 -3.04
C TRP A 20 18.43 -15.65 -2.63
N GLN A 21 17.70 -15.58 -1.51
CA GLN A 21 16.92 -16.71 -0.97
C GLN A 21 15.41 -16.59 -1.28
N ARG A 22 15.04 -16.47 -2.56
CA ARG A 22 13.63 -16.23 -2.97
C ARG A 22 12.65 -17.29 -2.46
N HIS A 23 13.12 -18.52 -2.30
CA HIS A 23 12.33 -19.65 -1.80
C HIS A 23 11.65 -19.41 -0.44
N LEU A 24 12.17 -18.49 0.38
CA LEU A 24 11.58 -18.12 1.68
C LEU A 24 10.17 -17.52 1.57
N LEU A 25 9.80 -16.99 0.40
CA LEU A 25 8.47 -16.41 0.13
C LEU A 25 7.72 -17.16 -0.98
N ASN A 26 8.14 -18.38 -1.30
CA ASN A 26 7.39 -19.21 -2.23
C ASN A 26 6.05 -19.63 -1.62
N ALA A 27 5.09 -19.92 -2.51
CA ALA A 27 3.84 -20.54 -2.13
C ALA A 27 4.10 -21.89 -1.44
N ARG A 28 3.24 -22.22 -0.49
CA ARG A 28 3.24 -23.50 0.23
C ARG A 28 2.82 -24.63 -0.71
N ASN A 29 3.29 -25.82 -0.41
CA ASN A 29 2.81 -27.05 -1.02
C ASN A 29 2.33 -27.99 0.10
N PRO A 30 1.03 -28.24 0.25
CA PRO A 30 -0.08 -27.76 -0.58
C PRO A 30 -0.40 -26.26 -0.36
N LEU A 31 -1.05 -25.64 -1.35
CA LEU A 31 -1.52 -24.25 -1.28
C LEU A 31 -2.60 -24.11 -0.20
N CYS A 32 -2.53 -23.07 0.64
CA CYS A 32 -3.54 -22.78 1.66
C CYS A 32 -3.99 -21.32 1.57
N ILE A 33 -5.09 -21.09 0.86
CA ILE A 33 -5.66 -19.73 0.70
C ILE A 33 -6.71 -19.50 1.78
N THR A 34 -6.39 -18.63 2.72
CA THR A 34 -7.34 -18.17 3.74
C THR A 34 -8.30 -17.12 3.15
N ARG A 35 -9.60 -17.25 3.46
CA ARG A 35 -10.69 -16.40 2.92
C ARG A 35 -10.52 -14.90 3.17
N HIS A 36 -9.68 -14.51 4.13
CA HIS A 36 -9.39 -13.11 4.45
C HIS A 36 -8.75 -12.31 3.31
N ILE A 37 -8.12 -12.96 2.33
CA ILE A 37 -7.47 -12.28 1.20
C ILE A 37 -8.45 -11.91 0.08
N ALA A 38 -9.64 -12.53 0.05
CA ALA A 38 -10.61 -12.36 -1.04
C ALA A 38 -11.15 -10.92 -1.18
N LEU A 39 -11.07 -10.09 -0.13
CA LEU A 39 -11.56 -8.70 -0.16
C LEU A 39 -10.52 -7.67 -0.67
N CYS A 40 -9.29 -8.09 -0.99
CA CYS A 40 -8.29 -7.23 -1.65
C CYS A 40 -8.43 -7.18 -3.18
N SER A 41 -9.48 -7.79 -3.75
CA SER A 41 -9.71 -7.86 -5.21
C SER A 41 -10.24 -6.56 -5.85
N LEU A 42 -10.29 -5.43 -5.13
CA LEU A 42 -10.82 -4.17 -5.65
C LEU A 42 -9.74 -3.08 -5.59
N GLY A 43 -9.03 -2.92 -6.71
CA GLY A 43 -8.40 -1.68 -7.12
C GLY A 43 -7.09 -1.31 -6.41
N LEU A 44 -5.99 -1.94 -6.81
CA LEU A 44 -4.65 -1.37 -6.56
C LEU A 44 -4.40 -0.19 -7.51
N PRO A 45 -3.88 0.95 -7.03
CA PRO A 45 -3.53 2.09 -7.88
C PRO A 45 -2.35 1.74 -8.81
N LYS A 46 -2.49 2.13 -10.07
CA LYS A 46 -1.41 2.10 -11.06
C LYS A 46 -0.44 3.24 -10.75
N PHE A 47 0.83 2.89 -10.53
CA PHE A 47 2.03 3.73 -10.55
C PHE A 47 2.09 4.95 -9.60
N LEU A 48 3.04 4.91 -8.67
CA LEU A 48 3.79 6.07 -8.20
C LEU A 48 5.27 5.67 -8.05
N PRO A 49 6.22 6.59 -8.31
CA PRO A 49 7.64 6.32 -8.22
C PRO A 49 8.05 6.13 -6.75
N PHE A 50 9.03 5.24 -6.59
CA PHE A 50 9.54 4.75 -5.32
C PHE A 50 10.42 5.83 -4.67
N GLY A 51 9.83 6.63 -3.78
CA GLY A 51 10.55 7.53 -2.86
C GLY A 51 10.38 7.03 -1.43
N GLU A 52 11.49 6.96 -0.72
CA GLU A 52 11.65 6.39 0.62
C GLU A 52 10.71 7.02 1.67
N TRP A 53 9.74 6.24 2.16
CA TRP A 53 8.92 6.61 3.33
C TRP A 53 9.06 5.59 4.46
N PHE A 54 10.23 4.96 4.60
CA PHE A 54 10.44 3.89 5.57
C PHE A 54 11.03 4.35 6.90
N GLN A 55 10.18 4.21 7.91
CA GLN A 55 10.43 4.11 9.36
C GLN A 55 10.63 5.42 10.13
N PHE A 56 9.55 5.81 10.82
CA PHE A 56 9.65 6.46 12.12
C PHE A 56 8.71 5.74 13.09
N THR A 57 9.29 4.95 14.00
CA THR A 57 8.60 4.56 15.23
C THR A 57 8.89 5.62 16.27
N ASN A 58 7.88 6.38 16.69
CA ASN A 58 7.99 7.17 17.91
C ASN A 58 7.04 6.63 18.99
N LYS A 59 7.53 6.67 20.22
CA LYS A 59 6.93 6.14 21.45
C LYS A 59 5.69 6.95 21.83
N SER A 60 4.53 6.63 21.24
CA SER A 60 3.19 6.90 21.79
C SER A 60 2.09 6.42 20.82
N GLY A 61 1.82 5.11 20.78
CA GLY A 61 0.58 4.52 20.24
C GLY A 61 0.21 4.71 18.75
N ILE A 62 0.77 5.69 18.02
CA ILE A 62 0.45 6.07 16.64
C ILE A 62 1.75 6.45 15.93
N SER A 63 2.02 5.84 14.77
CA SER A 63 3.18 6.18 13.93
C SER A 63 2.89 7.39 13.04
N SER A 64 3.94 8.17 12.69
CA SER A 64 3.82 9.29 11.75
C SER A 64 3.20 8.86 10.41
N PHE A 65 3.51 7.64 9.96
CA PHE A 65 2.90 7.04 8.78
C PHE A 65 1.37 6.92 8.91
N GLU A 66 0.86 6.42 10.05
CA GLU A 66 -0.59 6.27 10.26
C GLU A 66 -1.30 7.61 10.28
N LEU A 67 -0.70 8.62 10.90
CA LEU A 67 -1.21 9.98 10.93
C LEU A 67 -1.28 10.59 9.53
N LEU A 68 -0.17 10.55 8.78
CA LEU A 68 -0.08 11.12 7.43
C LEU A 68 -0.99 10.38 6.44
N ALA A 69 -1.02 9.05 6.47
CA ALA A 69 -1.89 8.26 5.60
C ALA A 69 -3.37 8.55 5.86
N ALA A 70 -3.77 8.65 7.12
CA ALA A 70 -5.14 9.02 7.49
C ALA A 70 -5.50 10.45 7.06
N PHE A 71 -4.59 11.40 7.27
CA PHE A 71 -4.78 12.80 6.90
C PHE A 71 -4.93 12.96 5.38
N LEU A 72 -4.00 12.42 4.60
CA LEU A 72 -4.04 12.46 3.14
C LEU A 72 -5.28 11.76 2.58
N TRP A 73 -5.67 10.62 3.17
CA TRP A 73 -6.89 9.91 2.77
C TRP A 73 -8.15 10.77 2.99
N ARG A 74 -8.24 11.44 4.14
CA ARG A 74 -9.34 12.37 4.44
C ARG A 74 -9.33 13.57 3.49
N CYS A 75 -8.19 14.25 3.33
CA CYS A 75 -8.04 15.39 2.43
C CYS A 75 -8.41 15.04 0.99
N ARG A 76 -7.93 13.90 0.49
CA ARG A 76 -8.29 13.39 -0.85
C ARG A 76 -9.80 13.19 -0.98
N THR A 77 -10.44 12.65 0.05
CA THR A 77 -11.88 12.34 0.01
C THR A 77 -12.72 13.61 0.04
N ILE A 78 -12.35 14.60 0.85
CA ILE A 78 -12.97 15.93 0.89
C ILE A 78 -12.80 16.64 -0.47
N ALA A 79 -11.59 16.65 -1.02
CA ALA A 79 -11.29 17.31 -2.29
C ALA A 79 -12.09 16.73 -3.47
N LEU A 80 -12.38 15.42 -3.44
CA LEU A 80 -13.13 14.75 -4.48
C LEU A 80 -14.65 14.95 -4.39
N HIS A 81 -15.17 15.54 -3.30
CA HIS A 81 -16.60 15.81 -3.10
C HIS A 81 -17.49 14.60 -3.44
N LEU A 82 -17.08 13.42 -2.97
CA LEU A 82 -17.79 12.16 -3.23
C LEU A 82 -19.15 12.14 -2.53
N ASN A 83 -20.06 11.30 -3.03
CA ASN A 83 -21.33 11.06 -2.35
C ASN A 83 -21.05 10.51 -0.93
N PRO A 84 -21.70 11.01 0.14
CA PRO A 84 -21.50 10.51 1.50
C PRO A 84 -21.62 8.98 1.66
N GLU A 85 -22.45 8.34 0.85
CA GLU A 85 -22.66 6.88 0.84
C GLU A 85 -21.62 6.10 0.02
N GLU A 86 -20.77 6.81 -0.73
CA GLU A 86 -19.75 6.17 -1.56
C GLU A 86 -18.64 5.55 -0.71
N GLY A 87 -18.33 4.28 -1.00
CA GLY A 87 -17.28 3.55 -0.32
C GLY A 87 -15.89 4.04 -0.73
N VAL A 88 -15.13 4.58 0.22
CA VAL A 88 -13.75 5.00 0.03
C VAL A 88 -12.79 4.03 0.73
N HIS A 89 -11.61 3.87 0.16
CA HIS A 89 -10.59 3.02 0.71
C HIS A 89 -9.20 3.60 0.51
N VAL A 90 -8.28 3.23 1.40
CA VAL A 90 -6.85 3.50 1.25
C VAL A 90 -6.11 2.17 1.33
N VAL A 91 -5.18 1.98 0.40
CA VAL A 91 -4.27 0.84 0.38
C VAL A 91 -2.95 1.28 0.97
N VAL A 92 -2.46 0.50 1.94
CA VAL A 92 -1.22 0.72 2.66
C VAL A 92 -0.28 -0.43 2.41
N ASN A 93 0.96 -0.10 2.04
CA ASN A 93 2.03 -1.07 1.89
C ASN A 93 2.61 -1.42 3.27
N VAL A 94 2.54 -2.68 3.65
CA VAL A 94 3.07 -3.18 4.92
C VAL A 94 4.29 -4.04 4.64
N ASN A 95 5.45 -3.56 5.09
CA ASN A 95 6.69 -4.33 5.05
C ASN A 95 6.76 -5.23 6.29
N LYS A 96 6.89 -6.54 6.07
CA LYS A 96 6.98 -7.55 7.11
C LYS A 96 8.35 -8.22 7.18
N ARG A 97 9.39 -7.67 6.52
CA ARG A 97 10.76 -8.23 6.49
C ARG A 97 11.31 -8.53 7.89
N SER A 98 11.10 -7.63 8.84
CA SER A 98 11.57 -7.78 10.23
C SER A 98 10.66 -8.62 11.13
N LYS A 99 9.55 -9.15 10.60
CA LYS A 99 8.52 -9.87 11.37
C LYS A 99 8.08 -11.19 10.71
N PHE A 100 8.79 -11.65 9.69
CA PHE A 100 8.54 -12.93 9.03
C PHE A 100 9.16 -14.07 9.87
N LYS A 101 8.56 -15.26 9.86
CA LYS A 101 9.15 -16.46 10.49
C LYS A 101 9.31 -17.57 9.44
N PRO A 102 10.52 -18.13 9.23
CA PRO A 102 11.80 -17.67 9.78
C PRO A 102 12.13 -16.24 9.34
N LEU A 103 12.92 -15.50 10.13
CA LEU A 103 13.29 -14.13 9.80
C LEU A 103 13.96 -14.08 8.43
N LEU A 104 13.58 -13.10 7.60
CA LEU A 104 14.27 -12.90 6.33
C LEU A 104 15.71 -12.46 6.62
N PRO A 105 16.71 -12.97 5.86
CA PRO A 105 18.09 -12.55 6.00
C PRO A 105 18.24 -11.04 5.91
N ARG A 106 19.18 -10.47 6.66
CA ARG A 106 19.45 -9.01 6.70
C ARG A 106 19.74 -8.42 5.31
N GLY A 107 20.28 -9.23 4.39
CA GLY A 107 20.53 -8.88 2.98
C GLY A 107 19.50 -9.40 1.99
N TYR A 108 18.32 -9.89 2.43
CA TYR A 108 17.34 -10.51 1.53
C TYR A 108 16.97 -9.60 0.36
N TYR A 109 17.31 -10.07 -0.85
CA TYR A 109 17.07 -9.34 -2.09
C TYR A 109 15.78 -9.83 -2.76
N GLY A 110 14.66 -9.23 -2.35
CA GLY A 110 13.33 -9.54 -2.89
C GLY A 110 12.19 -8.71 -2.28
N ASN A 111 11.00 -8.81 -2.85
CA ASN A 111 9.81 -8.12 -2.35
C ASN A 111 9.19 -8.90 -1.18
N ALA A 112 8.97 -8.22 -0.07
CA ALA A 112 8.37 -8.79 1.15
C ALA A 112 7.35 -7.80 1.72
N ILE A 113 6.46 -7.36 0.85
CA ILE A 113 5.45 -6.34 1.09
C ILE A 113 4.08 -6.98 0.87
N ALA A 114 3.14 -6.72 1.78
CA ALA A 114 1.73 -6.98 1.58
C ALA A 114 0.95 -5.68 1.50
N PHE A 115 -0.22 -5.75 0.88
CA PHE A 115 -1.16 -4.65 0.80
C PHE A 115 -2.23 -4.80 1.89
N ALA A 116 -2.41 -3.78 2.71
CA ALA A 116 -3.48 -3.67 3.67
C ALA A 116 -4.50 -2.64 3.18
N THR A 117 -5.78 -2.99 3.17
CA THR A 117 -6.83 -2.07 2.72
C THR A 117 -7.71 -1.65 3.89
N ALA A 118 -7.75 -0.36 4.18
CA ALA A 118 -8.74 0.23 5.08
C ALA A 118 -9.92 0.75 4.25
N ARG A 119 -11.15 0.48 4.68
CA ARG A 119 -12.39 0.86 3.97
C ARG A 119 -13.35 1.58 4.91
N THR A 120 -14.03 2.61 4.42
CA THR A 120 -15.15 3.29 5.09
C THR A 120 -16.00 4.02 4.03
N THR A 121 -17.03 4.77 4.43
CA THR A 121 -17.78 5.63 3.51
C THR A 121 -17.24 7.06 3.54
N ALA A 122 -17.41 7.81 2.44
CA ALA A 122 -16.93 9.18 2.35
C ALA A 122 -17.50 10.07 3.47
N GLY A 123 -18.80 9.91 3.78
CA GLY A 123 -19.46 10.61 4.87
C GLY A 123 -18.85 10.28 6.23
N LYS A 124 -18.65 8.99 6.54
CA LYS A 124 -18.02 8.57 7.80
C LYS A 124 -16.58 9.08 7.92
N LEU A 125 -15.82 9.11 6.82
CA LEU A 125 -14.44 9.60 6.85
C LEU A 125 -14.34 11.11 7.06
N CYS A 126 -15.25 11.88 6.46
CA CYS A 126 -15.22 13.34 6.52
C CYS A 126 -15.82 13.88 7.82
N SER A 127 -16.91 13.27 8.30
CA SER A 127 -17.63 13.74 9.49
C SER A 127 -16.97 13.34 10.82
N ASN A 128 -16.24 12.22 10.86
CA ASN A 128 -15.55 11.78 12.08
C ASN A 128 -14.21 12.50 12.30
N PRO A 129 -13.71 12.55 13.55
CA PRO A 129 -12.38 13.08 13.84
C PRO A 129 -11.28 12.22 13.19
N LEU A 130 -10.11 12.83 12.96
CA LEU A 130 -8.97 12.15 12.30
C LEU A 130 -8.55 10.85 13.00
N VAL A 131 -8.74 10.77 14.32
CA VAL A 131 -8.50 9.56 15.14
C VAL A 131 -9.25 8.33 14.61
N TYR A 132 -10.46 8.51 14.06
CA TYR A 132 -11.22 7.43 13.44
C TYR A 132 -10.48 6.85 12.22
N ALA A 133 -9.98 7.71 11.34
CA ALA A 133 -9.22 7.34 10.14
C ALA A 133 -7.88 6.68 10.51
N ILE A 134 -7.19 7.21 11.53
CA ILE A 134 -5.96 6.60 12.08
C ILE A 134 -6.25 5.20 12.60
N GLY A 135 -7.33 5.02 13.35
CA GLY A 135 -7.75 3.72 13.86
C GLY A 135 -8.01 2.70 12.75
N LEU A 136 -8.62 3.12 11.63
CA LEU A 136 -8.83 2.28 10.46
C LEU A 136 -7.51 1.83 9.82
N VAL A 137 -6.57 2.75 9.62
CA VAL A 137 -5.25 2.46 9.05
C VAL A 137 -4.46 1.53 9.97
N LYS A 138 -4.47 1.80 11.28
CA LYS A 138 -3.79 0.98 12.30
C LYS A 138 -4.34 -0.45 12.33
N ARG A 139 -5.67 -0.61 12.29
CA ARG A 139 -6.31 -1.93 12.20
C ARG A 139 -5.94 -2.66 10.91
N ALA A 140 -6.03 -1.98 9.76
CA ALA A 140 -5.65 -2.58 8.48
C ALA A 140 -4.20 -3.06 8.48
N LYS A 141 -3.26 -2.26 9.02
CA LYS A 141 -1.85 -2.65 9.19
C LYS A 141 -1.68 -3.85 10.13
N GLY A 142 -2.45 -3.90 11.22
CA GLY A 142 -2.45 -5.00 12.19
C GLY A 142 -2.94 -6.33 11.62
N ASN A 143 -3.89 -6.29 10.68
CA ASN A 143 -4.47 -7.48 10.04
C ASN A 143 -3.48 -8.23 9.13
N VAL A 144 -2.38 -7.59 8.71
CA VAL A 144 -1.34 -8.26 7.94
C VAL A 144 -0.54 -9.16 8.86
N THR A 145 -0.97 -10.40 9.01
CA THR A 145 -0.25 -11.43 9.76
C THR A 145 0.75 -12.17 8.86
N GLU A 146 1.55 -13.05 9.45
CA GLU A 146 2.41 -13.96 8.69
C GLU A 146 1.58 -14.91 7.81
N GLU A 147 0.49 -15.44 8.35
CA GLU A 147 -0.44 -16.28 7.60
C GLU A 147 -1.07 -15.54 6.42
N TYR A 148 -1.34 -14.23 6.57
CA TYR A 148 -1.78 -13.38 5.46
C TYR A 148 -0.72 -13.32 4.35
N MET A 149 0.56 -13.18 4.68
CA MET A 149 1.65 -13.16 3.68
C MET A 149 1.78 -14.50 2.93
N ARG A 150 1.69 -15.62 3.66
CA ARG A 150 1.78 -16.97 3.06
C ARG A 150 0.59 -17.27 2.16
N SER A 151 -0.62 -16.99 2.64
CA SER A 151 -1.84 -17.14 1.85
C SER A 151 -1.85 -16.21 0.62
N LEU A 152 -1.22 -15.03 0.69
CA LEU A 152 -1.06 -14.15 -0.47
C LEU A 152 -0.14 -14.76 -1.53
N ALA A 153 0.98 -15.36 -1.10
CA ALA A 153 1.88 -16.09 -1.99
C ALA A 153 1.15 -17.27 -2.66
N ASP A 154 0.36 -18.02 -1.88
CA ASP A 154 -0.46 -19.14 -2.37
C ASP A 154 -1.48 -18.66 -3.42
N LEU A 155 -2.16 -17.54 -3.16
CA LEU A 155 -3.14 -16.95 -4.09
C LEU A 155 -2.50 -16.44 -5.39
N ILE A 156 -1.34 -15.81 -5.32
CA ILE A 156 -0.61 -15.34 -6.50
C ILE A 156 -0.18 -16.54 -7.36
N ASN A 157 0.30 -17.60 -6.72
CA ASN A 157 0.69 -18.82 -7.42
C ASN A 157 -0.52 -19.56 -8.04
N SER A 158 -1.66 -19.61 -7.34
CA SER A 158 -2.85 -20.30 -7.82
C SER A 158 -3.53 -19.62 -9.01
N ARG A 159 -3.46 -18.29 -9.10
CA ARG A 159 -4.13 -17.52 -10.17
C ARG A 159 -3.29 -17.39 -11.44
N GLY A 160 -2.05 -17.90 -11.45
CA GLY A 160 -1.04 -17.55 -12.45
C GLY A 160 -0.63 -16.08 -12.32
N SER A 161 0.54 -15.72 -12.80
CA SER A 161 1.19 -14.40 -12.61
C SER A 161 0.47 -13.19 -13.24
N VAL A 162 -0.84 -13.26 -13.48
CA VAL A 162 -1.66 -12.20 -14.06
C VAL A 162 -2.75 -11.79 -13.07
N LEU A 163 -2.37 -11.07 -12.02
CA LEU A 163 -3.34 -10.47 -11.10
C LEU A 163 -4.03 -9.21 -11.69
N CYS A 164 -3.67 -8.78 -12.91
CA CYS A 164 -4.04 -7.45 -13.42
C CYS A 164 -4.69 -7.46 -14.81
N ARG A 165 -5.98 -7.79 -14.91
CA ARG A 165 -6.85 -7.39 -16.04
C ARG A 165 -7.78 -6.25 -15.56
N VAL A 166 -7.46 -5.01 -15.91
CA VAL A 166 -8.18 -3.81 -15.44
C VAL A 166 -9.30 -3.43 -16.41
N ARG A 167 -10.57 -3.43 -15.97
CA ARG A 167 -11.66 -2.66 -16.59
C ARG A 167 -11.74 -1.30 -15.88
N SER A 168 -11.16 -0.27 -16.48
CA SER A 168 -11.26 1.10 -15.97
C SER A 168 -12.62 1.71 -16.34
N LYS A 169 -13.41 2.12 -15.33
CA LYS A 169 -14.29 3.29 -15.51
C LYS A 169 -13.45 4.51 -15.14
N ALA A 170 -12.91 5.17 -16.16
CA ALA A 170 -12.20 6.43 -15.97
C ALA A 170 -13.18 7.47 -15.42
N CYS A 171 -12.85 8.10 -14.29
CA CYS A 171 -13.50 9.32 -13.86
C CYS A 171 -13.05 10.41 -14.84
N ARG A 172 -13.94 10.82 -15.74
CA ARG A 172 -13.68 11.85 -16.74
C ARG A 172 -13.65 13.19 -16.00
N VAL A 173 -12.45 13.66 -15.63
CA VAL A 173 -12.24 15.03 -15.17
C VAL A 173 -12.67 15.95 -16.31
N ARG A 174 -13.85 16.59 -16.18
CA ARG A 174 -14.21 17.71 -17.04
C ARG A 174 -13.23 18.84 -16.69
N ARG A 175 -12.22 19.05 -17.55
CA ARG A 175 -11.45 20.29 -17.53
C ARG A 175 -12.45 21.43 -17.77
N GLY A 176 -12.73 22.22 -16.73
CA GLY A 176 -13.41 23.50 -16.89
C GLY A 176 -12.59 24.37 -17.83
N GLY A 177 -13.17 24.72 -18.96
CA GLY A 177 -12.54 25.57 -19.97
C GLY A 177 -12.37 26.98 -19.43
N ILE A 178 -11.12 27.42 -19.35
CA ILE A 178 -10.76 28.84 -19.25
C ILE A 178 -11.11 29.45 -20.61
N ARG A 179 -12.08 30.37 -20.64
CA ARG A 179 -12.37 31.20 -21.81
C ARG A 179 -11.23 32.20 -21.98
N VAL A 180 -10.42 32.01 -23.02
CA VAL A 180 -9.51 33.05 -23.52
C VAL A 180 -10.28 33.84 -24.58
N GLY A 181 -10.50 35.12 -24.32
CA GLY A 181 -11.12 36.04 -25.27
C GLY A 181 -10.26 36.22 -26.51
N LYS A 182 -10.89 36.22 -27.68
CA LYS A 182 -10.24 36.59 -28.95
C LYS A 182 -9.90 38.09 -28.91
N ALA A 183 -8.62 38.43 -29.01
CA ALA A 183 -8.20 39.75 -29.48
C ALA A 183 -8.46 39.82 -30.99
N GLY A 184 -9.19 40.85 -31.41
CA GLY A 184 -9.43 41.15 -32.81
C GLY A 184 -8.22 41.84 -33.44
N LEU A 185 -8.05 41.56 -34.72
CA LEU A 185 -7.57 42.48 -35.76
C LEU A 185 -8.47 42.22 -36.97
#